data_AF-A0A947Z0N3-F1
#
_entry.id   AF-A0A947Z0N3-F1
#
_cell.length_a   1.000
_cell.length_b   1.000
_cell.length_c   1.000
_cell.angle_alpha   90.00
_cell.angle_beta   90.00
_cell.angle_gamma   90.00
#
_symmetry.space_group_name_H-M   'P 1'
#
loop_
_entity.id
_entity.type
_entity.pdbx_description
1 polymer ?
#
loop_
_entity_poly.entity_id
_entity_poly.type
_entity_poly.pdbx_seq_one_letter_code
_entity_poly.pdbx_strand_id
1 'polypeptide(L)'
;MLFRERRFERFEYEAPVLYQTSSMRAWNYGIILDVSLGGLLIKSPNLPKAMEPMEIRLANMVDGNLIRLEGKIVRFVDPPRGPAMGIEFIIPESSSELKKLIENIKSTMKPIVDGKTVTAEQKDDAVKVARELLENATFMDYYGTLTLSFNALDEEVRKRCDDLIRQLSIQFQGIPEHESRLLHDGIDLVKRLSGVLGNPERRIGYDLSQGRVYPAVIELYAKRYNINLQSFIPYYNQKFPDKVKKHEKLMEKAHKELNSGNVEEGIRLMNEAKSLAPFHFIYN
;
A
#
# COMPACT_ATOMS: atom_id res chain seq x y z
N MET A 1 -32.88 1.96 -18.39
CA MET A 1 -32.43 0.94 -17.43
C MET A 1 -32.37 1.63 -16.07
N LEU A 2 -33.24 1.30 -15.14
CA LEU A 2 -33.28 1.93 -13.80
C LEU A 2 -32.05 1.44 -13.02
N PHE A 3 -31.13 2.35 -12.67
CA PHE A 3 -30.08 2.05 -11.70
C PHE A 3 -30.77 1.81 -10.35
N ARG A 4 -30.86 0.56 -9.92
CA ARG A 4 -31.18 0.26 -8.52
C ARG A 4 -30.03 0.83 -7.68
N GLU A 5 -30.33 1.81 -6.84
CA GLU A 5 -29.42 2.22 -5.78
C GLU A 5 -28.93 0.97 -5.04
N ARG A 6 -27.62 0.88 -4.81
CA ARG A 6 -27.04 -0.26 -4.11
C ARG A 6 -27.54 -0.26 -2.68
N ARG A 7 -28.19 -1.35 -2.28
CA ARG A 7 -28.75 -1.53 -0.94
C ARG A 7 -27.69 -1.63 0.17
N PHE A 8 -26.50 -2.13 -0.16
CA PHE A 8 -25.43 -2.39 0.81
C PHE A 8 -24.12 -1.74 0.38
N GLU A 9 -23.45 -1.09 1.33
CA GLU A 9 -22.09 -0.57 1.16
C GLU A 9 -21.11 -1.72 0.91
N ARG A 10 -20.14 -1.49 0.02
CA ARG A 10 -19.06 -2.43 -0.28
C ARG A 10 -17.74 -1.92 0.26
N PHE A 11 -16.84 -2.81 0.60
CA PHE A 11 -15.50 -2.51 1.10
C PHE A 11 -14.48 -3.33 0.34
N GLU A 12 -13.31 -2.74 0.02
CA GLU A 12 -12.20 -3.48 -0.57
C GLU A 12 -11.65 -4.42 0.51
N TYR A 13 -11.61 -5.72 0.21
CA TYR A 13 -11.20 -6.73 1.18
C TYR A 13 -10.59 -7.93 0.47
N GLU A 14 -9.27 -8.02 0.52
CA GLU A 14 -8.52 -9.14 -0.05
C GLU A 14 -8.37 -10.27 0.95
N ALA A 15 -9.07 -11.38 0.71
CA ALA A 15 -9.00 -12.57 1.56
C ALA A 15 -9.17 -13.86 0.76
N PRO A 16 -8.50 -14.96 1.16
CA PRO A 16 -8.73 -16.27 0.57
C PRO A 16 -10.18 -16.72 0.77
N VAL A 17 -10.77 -17.30 -0.27
CA VAL A 17 -12.11 -17.86 -0.23
C VAL A 17 -12.13 -19.23 -0.89
N LEU A 18 -12.81 -20.18 -0.25
CA LEU A 18 -13.16 -21.44 -0.87
C LEU A 18 -14.62 -21.37 -1.32
N TYR A 19 -14.94 -21.95 -2.46
CA TYR A 19 -16.32 -22.02 -2.94
C TYR A 19 -16.60 -23.34 -3.64
N GLN A 20 -17.87 -23.74 -3.64
CA GLN A 20 -18.35 -24.94 -4.32
C GLN A 20 -19.76 -24.70 -4.86
N THR A 21 -19.98 -25.11 -6.11
CA THR A 21 -21.33 -25.25 -6.70
C THR A 21 -21.73 -26.73 -6.74
N SER A 22 -23.00 -27.03 -6.95
CA SER A 22 -23.48 -28.41 -7.10
C SER A 22 -22.86 -29.13 -8.31
N SER A 23 -22.44 -28.39 -9.35
CA SER A 23 -21.75 -28.93 -10.51
C SER A 23 -20.25 -29.22 -10.28
N MET A 24 -19.68 -28.82 -9.13
CA MET A 24 -18.26 -28.98 -8.82
C MET A 24 -17.99 -30.22 -7.96
N ARG A 25 -17.03 -31.04 -8.39
CA ARG A 25 -16.59 -32.25 -7.67
C ARG A 25 -15.78 -31.97 -6.40
N ALA A 26 -15.18 -30.79 -6.30
CA ALA A 26 -14.33 -30.40 -5.18
C ALA A 26 -14.47 -28.90 -4.93
N TRP A 27 -14.04 -28.48 -3.73
CA TRP A 27 -13.86 -27.07 -3.40
C TRP A 27 -12.84 -26.43 -4.32
N ASN A 28 -13.21 -25.29 -4.91
CA ASN A 28 -12.29 -24.40 -5.59
C ASN A 28 -11.84 -23.28 -4.65
N TYR A 29 -10.79 -22.58 -5.04
CA TYR A 29 -10.25 -21.44 -4.31
C TYR A 29 -10.28 -20.18 -5.16
N GLY A 30 -10.38 -19.04 -4.49
CA GLY A 30 -10.32 -17.72 -5.09
C GLY A 30 -9.86 -16.69 -4.08
N ILE A 31 -9.90 -15.42 -4.50
CA ILE A 31 -9.58 -14.27 -3.66
C ILE A 31 -10.76 -13.32 -3.72
N ILE A 32 -11.25 -12.91 -2.55
CA ILE A 32 -12.24 -11.83 -2.47
C ILE A 32 -11.55 -10.53 -2.87
N LEU A 33 -12.20 -9.70 -3.68
CA LEU A 33 -11.73 -8.34 -4.00
C LEU A 33 -12.52 -7.29 -3.22
N ASP A 34 -13.82 -7.56 -3.01
CA ASP A 34 -14.68 -6.72 -2.20
C ASP A 34 -15.73 -7.54 -1.45
N VAL A 35 -16.24 -6.96 -0.36
CA VAL A 35 -17.23 -7.57 0.54
C VAL A 35 -18.31 -6.56 0.92
N SER A 36 -19.55 -7.05 1.09
CA SER A 36 -20.68 -6.30 1.63
C SER A 36 -21.60 -7.24 2.40
N LEU A 37 -22.63 -6.68 3.04
CA LEU A 37 -23.69 -7.48 3.66
C LEU A 37 -24.60 -8.20 2.65
N GLY A 38 -24.55 -7.83 1.37
CA GLY A 38 -25.38 -8.41 0.31
C GLY A 38 -24.65 -9.30 -0.67
N GLY A 39 -23.32 -9.32 -0.66
CA GLY A 39 -22.57 -10.10 -1.64
C GLY A 39 -21.06 -9.87 -1.64
N LEU A 40 -20.38 -10.61 -2.51
CA LEU A 40 -18.93 -10.67 -2.68
C LEU A 40 -18.53 -10.49 -4.15
N LEU A 41 -17.33 -9.99 -4.40
CA LEU A 41 -16.64 -10.19 -5.66
C LEU A 41 -15.49 -11.18 -5.47
N ILE A 42 -15.55 -12.32 -6.14
CA ILE A 42 -14.52 -13.37 -6.04
C ILE A 42 -13.75 -13.44 -7.36
N LYS A 43 -12.45 -13.20 -7.30
CA LYS A 43 -11.51 -13.47 -8.40
C LYS A 43 -11.12 -14.94 -8.36
N SER A 44 -11.24 -15.64 -9.48
CA SER A 44 -10.84 -17.05 -9.58
C SER A 44 -10.46 -17.45 -10.99
N PRO A 45 -9.38 -18.25 -11.17
CA PRO A 45 -9.06 -18.84 -12.47
C PRO A 45 -10.09 -19.89 -12.92
N ASN A 46 -10.87 -20.47 -12.01
CA ASN A 46 -11.80 -21.57 -12.27
C ASN A 46 -13.25 -21.14 -12.08
N LEU A 47 -13.78 -20.36 -13.03
CA LEU A 47 -15.17 -19.91 -12.98
C LEU A 47 -16.16 -21.07 -13.22
N PRO A 48 -17.26 -21.15 -12.44
CA PRO A 48 -18.38 -22.05 -12.74
C PRO A 48 -18.98 -21.76 -14.13
N LYS A 49 -19.49 -22.80 -14.80
CA LYS A 49 -20.04 -22.67 -16.16
C LYS A 49 -21.45 -22.05 -16.21
N ALA A 50 -22.15 -22.02 -15.08
CA ALA A 50 -23.53 -21.55 -14.99
C ALA A 50 -23.73 -20.68 -13.74
N MET A 51 -24.77 -19.85 -13.77
CA MET A 51 -25.16 -18.98 -12.65
C MET A 51 -25.90 -19.77 -11.56
N GLU A 52 -25.15 -20.64 -10.89
CA GLU A 52 -25.65 -21.57 -9.88
C GLU A 52 -25.55 -21.00 -8.45
N PRO A 53 -26.35 -21.51 -7.51
CA PRO A 53 -26.11 -21.36 -6.08
C PRO A 53 -24.74 -21.94 -5.70
N MET A 54 -24.11 -21.35 -4.69
CA MET A 54 -22.80 -21.75 -4.18
C MET A 54 -22.71 -21.66 -2.66
N GLU A 55 -22.00 -22.62 -2.08
CA GLU A 55 -21.47 -22.54 -0.72
C GLU A 55 -20.11 -21.82 -0.77
N ILE A 56 -19.90 -20.91 0.18
CA ILE A 56 -18.72 -20.05 0.26
C ILE A 56 -18.15 -20.13 1.67
N ARG A 57 -16.83 -20.25 1.76
CA ARG A 57 -16.08 -20.24 3.01
C ARG A 57 -15.00 -19.16 2.92
N LEU A 58 -15.23 -18.08 3.63
CA LEU A 58 -14.35 -16.91 3.68
C LEU A 58 -13.46 -17.00 4.92
N ALA A 59 -12.15 -16.93 4.73
CA ALA A 59 -11.21 -16.75 5.84
C ALA A 59 -11.23 -15.29 6.30
N ASN A 60 -11.71 -15.02 7.52
CA ASN A 60 -11.63 -13.70 8.10
C ASN A 60 -10.20 -13.41 8.56
N MET A 61 -9.50 -12.56 7.82
CA MET A 61 -8.13 -12.14 8.12
C MET A 61 -8.02 -11.18 9.32
N VAL A 62 -9.14 -10.68 9.85
CA VAL A 62 -9.15 -9.76 11.01
C VAL A 62 -9.07 -10.53 12.33
N ASP A 63 -9.87 -11.60 12.47
CA ASP A 63 -9.98 -12.37 13.72
C ASP A 63 -9.62 -13.86 13.57
N GLY A 64 -9.30 -14.32 12.36
CA GLY A 64 -8.93 -15.71 12.06
C GLY A 64 -10.11 -16.68 11.90
N ASN A 65 -11.35 -16.22 12.01
CA ASN A 65 -12.53 -17.10 11.92
C ASN A 65 -12.91 -17.45 10.48
N LEU A 66 -13.53 -18.61 10.29
CA LEU A 66 -14.08 -19.02 8.99
C LEU A 66 -15.57 -18.65 8.91
N ILE A 67 -15.93 -17.79 7.96
CA ILE A 67 -17.32 -17.38 7.72
C ILE A 67 -17.92 -18.26 6.62
N ARG A 68 -19.06 -18.90 6.91
CA ARG A 68 -19.79 -19.73 5.95
C ARG A 68 -20.99 -18.96 5.41
N LEU A 69 -21.11 -18.90 4.09
CA LEU A 69 -22.13 -18.12 3.39
C LEU A 69 -22.70 -18.94 2.24
N GLU A 70 -23.93 -18.63 1.87
CA GLU A 70 -24.57 -19.14 0.67
C GLU A 70 -24.95 -17.98 -0.25
N GLY A 71 -24.62 -18.12 -1.52
CA GLY A 71 -24.89 -17.08 -2.51
C GLY A 71 -25.20 -17.66 -3.88
N LYS A 72 -25.59 -16.78 -4.79
CA LYS A 72 -25.80 -17.09 -6.20
C LYS A 72 -24.88 -16.21 -7.04
N ILE A 73 -24.30 -16.80 -8.07
CA ILE A 73 -23.56 -16.04 -9.07
C ILE A 73 -24.56 -15.18 -9.85
N VAL A 74 -24.39 -13.86 -9.82
CA VAL A 74 -25.27 -12.92 -10.52
C VAL A 74 -24.61 -12.30 -11.76
N ARG A 75 -23.27 -12.34 -11.83
CA ARG A 75 -22.52 -11.88 -12.99
C ARG A 75 -21.12 -12.47 -13.01
N PHE A 76 -20.59 -12.68 -14.21
CA PHE A 76 -19.16 -12.80 -14.44
C PHE A 76 -18.61 -11.44 -14.84
N VAL A 77 -17.43 -11.11 -14.35
CA VAL A 77 -16.74 -9.85 -14.60
C VAL A 77 -15.32 -10.21 -14.98
N ASP A 78 -14.70 -9.43 -15.86
CA ASP A 78 -13.27 -9.57 -16.17
C ASP A 78 -12.51 -8.29 -15.77
N PRO A 79 -12.42 -7.97 -14.46
CA PRO A 79 -11.83 -6.72 -14.01
C PRO A 79 -10.33 -6.92 -13.78
N PRO A 80 -9.55 -5.83 -13.70
CA PRO A 80 -8.28 -5.57 -14.41
C PRO A 80 -7.17 -6.63 -14.34
N ARG A 81 -7.27 -7.61 -13.46
CA ARG A 81 -6.25 -8.65 -13.21
C ARG A 81 -6.77 -10.07 -13.47
N GLY A 82 -7.92 -10.24 -14.11
CA GLY A 82 -8.44 -11.53 -14.59
C GLY A 82 -9.83 -11.91 -14.10
N PRO A 83 -10.30 -13.13 -14.43
CA PRO A 83 -11.70 -13.53 -14.30
C PRO A 83 -12.21 -13.46 -12.85
N ALA A 84 -13.40 -12.89 -12.69
CA ALA A 84 -14.10 -12.76 -11.42
C ALA A 84 -15.60 -13.05 -11.54
N MET A 85 -16.22 -13.32 -10.41
CA MET A 85 -17.66 -13.56 -10.29
C MET A 85 -18.25 -12.73 -9.15
N GLY A 86 -19.32 -12.00 -9.48
CA GLY A 86 -20.13 -11.29 -8.51
C GLY A 86 -21.16 -12.24 -7.91
N ILE A 87 -21.17 -12.32 -6.59
CA ILE A 87 -22.04 -13.19 -5.83
C ILE A 87 -23.01 -12.36 -5.01
N GLU A 88 -24.30 -12.68 -5.08
CA GLU A 88 -25.34 -12.14 -4.21
C GLU A 88 -25.72 -13.19 -3.17
N PHE A 89 -25.80 -12.83 -1.89
CA PHE A 89 -26.18 -13.77 -0.85
C PHE A 89 -27.66 -14.12 -0.92
N ILE A 90 -27.99 -15.38 -0.68
CA ILE A 90 -29.38 -15.86 -0.70
C ILE A 90 -30.20 -15.17 0.39
N ILE A 91 -29.60 -14.99 1.58
CA ILE A 91 -30.19 -14.26 2.70
C ILE A 91 -29.20 -13.18 3.14
N PRO A 92 -29.29 -11.95 2.60
CA PRO A 92 -28.46 -10.83 3.02
C PRO A 92 -28.58 -10.59 4.53
N GLU A 93 -27.51 -10.10 5.16
CA GLU A 93 -27.47 -9.74 6.59
C GLU A 93 -27.73 -10.89 7.58
N SER A 94 -27.76 -12.14 7.14
CA SER A 94 -28.06 -13.29 8.02
C SER A 94 -26.87 -13.73 8.88
N SER A 95 -25.63 -13.56 8.40
CA SER A 95 -24.42 -13.95 9.15
C SER A 95 -23.99 -12.86 10.14
N SER A 96 -23.95 -13.24 11.42
CA SER A 96 -23.46 -12.39 12.51
C SER A 96 -21.95 -12.13 12.41
N GLU A 97 -21.22 -13.10 11.89
CA GLU A 97 -19.78 -13.09 11.67
C GLU A 97 -19.43 -12.13 10.52
N LEU A 98 -20.21 -12.18 9.43
CA LEU A 98 -20.07 -11.22 8.33
C LEU A 98 -20.37 -9.79 8.78
N LYS A 99 -21.38 -9.58 9.64
CA LYS A 99 -21.67 -8.26 10.20
C LYS A 99 -20.50 -7.72 11.01
N LYS A 100 -19.95 -8.53 11.92
CA LYS A 100 -18.76 -8.17 12.71
C LYS A 100 -17.55 -7.85 11.82
N LEU A 101 -17.33 -8.66 10.77
CA LEU A 101 -16.28 -8.38 9.79
C LEU A 101 -16.49 -7.00 9.13
N ILE A 102 -17.69 -6.72 8.64
CA ILE A 102 -18.00 -5.43 8.00
C ILE A 102 -17.85 -4.26 8.99
N GLU A 103 -18.26 -4.40 10.24
CA GLU A 103 -18.09 -3.36 11.27
C GLU A 103 -16.60 -3.09 11.57
N ASN A 104 -15.78 -4.14 11.66
CA ASN A 104 -14.34 -4.02 11.84
C ASN A 104 -13.64 -3.41 10.62
N ILE A 105 -14.10 -3.74 9.41
CA ILE A 105 -13.60 -3.12 8.18
C ILE A 105 -14.04 -1.65 8.15
N LYS A 106 -15.28 -1.31 8.51
CA LYS A 106 -15.78 0.08 8.55
C LYS A 106 -14.97 1.00 9.45
N SER A 107 -14.45 0.49 10.56
CA SER A 107 -13.62 1.30 11.48
C SER A 107 -12.21 1.56 10.95
N THR A 108 -11.75 0.79 9.96
CA THR A 108 -10.37 0.83 9.44
C THR A 108 -10.27 1.22 7.96
N MET A 109 -11.34 1.04 7.19
CA MET A 109 -11.39 1.21 5.74
C MET A 109 -12.60 2.04 5.32
N LYS A 110 -12.43 2.86 4.27
CA LYS A 110 -13.53 3.63 3.68
C LYS A 110 -14.35 2.74 2.74
N PRO A 111 -15.68 2.92 2.66
CA PRO A 111 -16.51 2.19 1.70
C PRO A 111 -16.07 2.48 0.26
N ILE A 112 -16.18 1.47 -0.59
CA ILE A 112 -16.15 1.61 -2.05
C ILE A 112 -17.34 2.47 -2.42
N VAL A 113 -17.06 3.73 -2.78
CA VAL A 113 -18.07 4.65 -3.30
C VAL A 113 -18.41 4.19 -4.70
N ASP A 114 -19.59 3.60 -4.83
CA ASP A 114 -20.12 3.29 -6.13
C ASP A 114 -20.73 4.56 -6.73
N GLY A 115 -20.10 5.03 -7.81
CA GLY A 115 -20.63 6.05 -8.72
C GLY A 115 -21.21 7.32 -8.10
N LYS A 116 -20.37 8.25 -7.66
CA LYS A 116 -20.60 9.62 -8.16
C LYS A 116 -20.19 9.58 -9.62
N THR A 117 -21.12 9.86 -10.53
CA THR A 117 -20.79 10.11 -11.93
C THR A 117 -19.76 11.23 -11.93
N VAL A 118 -18.51 10.85 -12.15
CA VAL A 118 -17.37 11.77 -12.25
C VAL A 118 -17.62 12.66 -13.46
N THR A 119 -17.30 13.95 -13.34
CA THR A 119 -17.37 14.84 -14.51
C THR A 119 -16.31 14.41 -15.54
N ALA A 120 -16.50 14.78 -16.81
CA ALA A 120 -15.48 14.55 -17.84
C ALA A 120 -14.13 15.17 -17.44
N GLU A 121 -14.17 16.35 -16.79
CA GLU A 121 -13.00 17.03 -16.23
C GLU A 121 -12.27 16.19 -15.17
N GLN A 122 -13.02 15.60 -14.22
CA GLN A 122 -12.42 14.71 -13.22
C GLN A 122 -11.83 13.43 -13.83
N LYS A 123 -12.43 12.94 -14.93
CA LYS A 123 -11.87 11.81 -15.70
C LYS A 123 -10.54 12.20 -16.34
N ASP A 124 -10.50 13.34 -17.03
CA ASP A 124 -9.29 13.82 -17.70
C ASP A 124 -8.18 14.12 -16.69
N ASP A 125 -8.50 14.70 -15.53
CA ASP A 125 -7.56 14.94 -14.44
C ASP A 125 -6.99 13.63 -13.88
N ALA A 126 -7.82 12.62 -13.62
CA ALA A 126 -7.36 11.32 -13.12
C ALA A 126 -6.43 10.62 -14.13
N VAL A 127 -6.79 10.64 -15.42
CA VAL A 127 -5.98 10.07 -16.50
C VAL A 127 -4.65 10.82 -16.63
N LYS A 128 -4.66 12.15 -16.52
CA LYS A 128 -3.45 12.98 -16.51
C LYS A 128 -2.54 12.62 -15.33
N VAL A 129 -3.09 12.54 -14.12
CA VAL A 129 -2.33 12.15 -12.93
C VAL A 129 -1.75 10.75 -13.06
N ALA A 130 -2.50 9.78 -13.57
CA ALA A 130 -1.98 8.43 -13.81
C ALA A 130 -0.79 8.44 -14.77
N ARG A 131 -0.86 9.24 -15.84
CA ARG A 131 0.23 9.39 -16.80
C ARG A 131 1.47 10.01 -16.15
N GLU A 132 1.32 11.12 -15.45
CA GLU A 132 2.41 11.80 -14.75
C GLU A 132 3.09 10.90 -13.71
N LEU A 133 2.31 10.11 -12.96
CA LEU A 133 2.85 9.12 -12.02
C LEU A 133 3.72 8.08 -12.71
N LEU A 134 3.22 7.50 -13.80
CA LEU A 134 3.94 6.45 -14.54
C LEU A 134 5.19 6.98 -15.25
N GLU A 135 5.14 8.22 -15.76
CA GLU A 135 6.30 8.90 -16.34
C GLU A 135 7.36 9.18 -15.25
N ASN A 136 6.95 9.72 -14.09
CA ASN A 136 7.88 10.04 -13.00
C ASN A 136 8.53 8.79 -12.37
N ALA A 137 7.81 7.67 -12.35
CA ALA A 137 8.35 6.41 -11.83
C ALA A 137 9.56 5.89 -12.62
N THR A 138 9.73 6.29 -13.88
CA THR A 138 10.90 5.89 -14.70
C THR A 138 12.23 6.39 -14.11
N PHE A 139 12.21 7.47 -13.33
CA PHE A 139 13.40 8.03 -12.69
C PHE A 139 13.73 7.40 -11.34
N MET A 140 12.93 6.43 -10.87
CA MET A 140 13.04 5.80 -9.55
C MET A 140 13.01 6.79 -8.37
N ASP A 141 12.54 8.04 -8.56
CA ASP A 141 12.33 8.99 -7.46
C ASP A 141 10.91 8.83 -6.90
N TYR A 142 10.78 7.95 -5.91
CA TYR A 142 9.50 7.62 -5.28
C TYR A 142 8.89 8.80 -4.52
N TYR A 143 9.70 9.67 -3.92
CA TYR A 143 9.20 10.87 -3.24
C TYR A 143 8.72 11.89 -4.27
N GLY A 144 9.50 12.13 -5.32
CA GLY A 144 9.11 13.01 -6.42
C GLY A 144 7.83 12.55 -7.10
N THR A 145 7.69 11.24 -7.32
CA THR A 145 6.48 10.63 -7.89
C THR A 145 5.25 10.89 -7.02
N LEU A 146 5.39 10.83 -5.69
CA LEU A 146 4.31 11.17 -4.76
C LEU A 146 4.16 12.68 -4.49
N THR A 147 4.98 13.52 -5.12
CA THR A 147 5.11 14.96 -4.83
C THR A 147 5.35 15.24 -3.35
N LEU A 148 6.23 14.45 -2.72
CA LEU A 148 6.63 14.56 -1.33
C LEU A 148 8.09 14.98 -1.22
N SER A 149 8.45 15.57 -0.08
CA SER A 149 9.84 15.76 0.29
C SER A 149 10.46 14.43 0.75
N PHE A 150 11.78 14.28 0.62
CA PHE A 150 12.53 13.10 1.07
C PHE A 150 12.43 12.87 2.59
N ASN A 151 12.13 13.92 3.36
CA ASN A 151 11.93 13.84 4.81
C ASN A 151 10.46 13.67 5.23
N ALA A 152 9.55 13.41 4.28
CA ALA A 152 8.12 13.24 4.57
C ALA A 152 7.89 12.11 5.57
N LEU A 153 7.06 12.32 6.59
CA LEU A 153 6.74 11.32 7.59
C LEU A 153 5.79 10.24 7.04
N ASP A 154 5.70 9.11 7.73
CA ASP A 154 4.89 7.96 7.30
C ASP A 154 3.41 8.28 7.16
N GLU A 155 2.91 9.21 7.98
CA GLU A 155 1.54 9.71 7.94
C GLU A 155 1.28 10.55 6.68
N GLU A 156 2.27 11.35 6.26
CA GLU A 156 2.20 12.14 5.02
C GLU A 156 2.25 11.22 3.79
N VAL A 157 3.13 10.21 3.81
CA VAL A 157 3.20 9.19 2.75
C VAL A 157 1.87 8.46 2.63
N ARG A 158 1.32 7.94 3.74
CA ARG A 158 0.03 7.23 3.75
C ARG A 158 -1.10 8.10 3.23
N LYS A 159 -1.24 9.31 3.78
CA LYS A 159 -2.27 10.26 3.35
C LYS A 159 -2.19 10.54 1.85
N ARG A 160 -0.97 10.78 1.34
CA ARG A 160 -0.77 11.08 -0.08
C ARG A 160 -1.10 9.88 -0.98
N CYS A 161 -0.69 8.67 -0.59
CA CYS A 161 -1.06 7.45 -1.30
C CYS A 161 -2.58 7.25 -1.31
N ASP A 162 -3.26 7.45 -0.19
CA ASP A 162 -4.73 7.31 -0.09
C ASP A 162 -5.46 8.33 -0.97
N ASP A 163 -4.97 9.58 -1.00
CA ASP A 163 -5.55 10.64 -1.82
C ASP A 163 -5.36 10.37 -3.31
N LEU A 164 -4.17 9.88 -3.73
CA LEU A 164 -3.92 9.48 -5.11
C LEU A 164 -4.75 8.27 -5.51
N ILE A 165 -4.83 7.23 -4.67
CA ILE A 165 -5.68 6.05 -4.94
C ILE A 165 -7.13 6.50 -5.11
N ARG A 166 -7.63 7.39 -4.25
CA ARG A 166 -8.99 7.93 -4.38
C ARG A 166 -9.17 8.70 -5.70
N GLN A 167 -8.19 9.51 -6.08
CA GLN A 167 -8.25 10.30 -7.32
C GLN A 167 -8.22 9.42 -8.57
N LEU A 168 -7.52 8.28 -8.53
CA LEU A 168 -7.42 7.35 -9.65
C LEU A 168 -8.56 6.33 -9.69
N SER A 169 -9.21 6.05 -8.56
CA SER A 169 -10.30 5.07 -8.44
C SER A 169 -11.64 5.65 -8.91
N ILE A 170 -11.66 6.20 -10.12
CA ILE A 170 -12.84 6.81 -10.72
C ILE A 170 -13.69 5.77 -11.45
N GLN A 171 -15.01 5.92 -11.37
CA GLN A 171 -15.98 5.10 -12.12
C GLN A 171 -16.68 5.99 -13.14
N PHE A 172 -16.23 5.98 -14.40
CA PHE A 172 -16.83 6.73 -15.50
C PHE A 172 -17.32 5.78 -16.59
N GLN A 173 -18.56 5.97 -17.05
CA GLN A 173 -19.13 5.12 -18.11
C GLN A 173 -18.48 5.47 -19.46
N GLY A 174 -18.04 4.44 -20.19
CA GLY A 174 -17.44 4.63 -21.51
C GLY A 174 -15.98 5.10 -21.49
N ILE A 175 -15.25 4.91 -20.38
CA ILE A 175 -13.79 5.06 -20.38
C ILE A 175 -13.21 4.11 -21.45
N PRO A 176 -12.40 4.61 -22.40
CA PRO A 176 -11.64 3.78 -23.33
C PRO A 176 -10.74 2.79 -22.59
N GLU A 177 -10.63 1.56 -23.09
CA GLU A 177 -9.88 0.48 -22.42
C GLU A 177 -8.43 0.88 -22.06
N HIS A 178 -7.75 1.64 -22.93
CA HIS A 178 -6.40 2.12 -22.68
C HIS A 178 -6.31 3.11 -21.50
N GLU A 179 -7.28 4.01 -21.33
CA GLU A 179 -7.36 4.91 -20.18
C GLU A 179 -7.69 4.12 -18.90
N SER A 180 -8.55 3.11 -19.00
CA SER A 180 -8.85 2.24 -17.88
C SER A 180 -7.59 1.50 -17.41
N ARG A 181 -6.81 0.93 -18.32
CA ARG A 181 -5.52 0.30 -17.98
C ARG A 181 -4.55 1.29 -17.33
N LEU A 182 -4.44 2.50 -17.88
CA LEU A 182 -3.57 3.55 -17.33
C LEU A 182 -3.91 3.89 -15.87
N LEU A 183 -5.20 4.05 -15.55
CA LEU A 183 -5.66 4.31 -14.18
C LEU A 183 -5.30 3.16 -13.22
N HIS A 184 -5.49 1.91 -13.67
CA HIS A 184 -5.12 0.73 -12.87
C HIS A 184 -3.61 0.64 -12.64
N ASP A 185 -2.80 0.86 -13.68
CA ASP A 185 -1.34 0.87 -13.58
C ASP A 185 -0.86 1.98 -12.62
N GLY A 186 -1.51 3.14 -12.65
CA GLY A 186 -1.28 4.22 -11.69
C GLY A 186 -1.59 3.81 -10.24
N ILE A 187 -2.74 3.18 -10.00
CA ILE A 187 -3.10 2.65 -8.66
C ILE A 187 -2.07 1.62 -8.20
N ASP A 188 -1.67 0.71 -9.08
CA ASP A 188 -0.70 -0.34 -8.77
C ASP A 188 0.69 0.22 -8.48
N LEU A 189 1.10 1.27 -9.19
CA LEU A 189 2.28 2.04 -8.85
C LEU A 189 2.16 2.66 -7.45
N VAL A 190 1.08 3.38 -7.14
CA VAL A 190 0.90 4.01 -5.82
C VAL A 190 0.89 2.97 -4.70
N LYS A 191 0.24 1.82 -4.89
CA LYS A 191 0.27 0.69 -3.93
C LYS A 191 1.70 0.16 -3.73
N ARG A 192 2.50 0.02 -4.79
CA ARG A 192 3.91 -0.37 -4.68
C ARG A 192 4.75 0.67 -3.94
N LEU A 193 4.58 1.96 -4.25
CA LEU A 193 5.27 3.06 -3.59
C LEU A 193 4.93 3.09 -2.09
N SER A 194 3.65 2.93 -1.75
CA SER A 194 3.19 2.78 -0.37
C SER A 194 3.83 1.57 0.33
N GLY A 195 3.97 0.44 -0.38
CA GLY A 195 4.63 -0.76 0.15
C GLY A 195 6.14 -0.61 0.39
N VAL A 196 6.81 0.36 -0.27
CA VAL A 196 8.23 0.68 -0.04
C VAL A 196 8.37 1.78 1.00
N LEU A 197 7.74 2.93 0.78
CA LEU A 197 7.89 4.12 1.64
C LEU A 197 7.07 4.03 2.93
N GLY A 198 6.00 3.23 2.96
CA GLY A 198 5.19 3.00 4.15
C GLY A 198 5.74 1.90 5.08
N ASN A 199 6.75 1.14 4.64
CA ASN A 199 7.47 0.19 5.48
C ASN A 199 8.84 0.77 5.86
N PRO A 200 9.10 1.05 7.15
CA PRO A 200 10.34 1.69 7.59
C PRO A 200 11.62 1.00 7.13
N GLU A 201 11.71 -0.34 7.18
CA GLU A 201 12.92 -1.07 6.75
C GLU A 201 13.17 -0.95 5.25
N ARG A 202 12.12 -1.12 4.45
CA ARG A 202 12.21 -0.97 2.99
C ARG A 202 12.52 0.46 2.58
N ARG A 203 11.95 1.43 3.30
CA ARG A 203 12.21 2.86 3.11
C ARG A 203 13.67 3.19 3.39
N ILE A 204 14.23 2.72 4.51
CA ILE A 204 15.66 2.89 4.82
C ILE A 204 16.53 2.30 3.70
N GLY A 205 16.20 1.10 3.23
CA GLY A 205 16.89 0.48 2.09
C GLY A 205 16.80 1.31 0.82
N TYR A 206 15.62 1.87 0.52
CA TYR A 206 15.41 2.76 -0.62
C TYR A 206 16.20 4.07 -0.47
N ASP A 207 16.13 4.76 0.66
CA ASP A 207 16.87 6.01 0.92
C ASP A 207 18.38 5.79 0.80
N LEU A 208 18.86 4.64 1.25
CA LEU A 208 20.24 4.18 1.10
C LEU A 208 20.60 3.87 -0.37
N SER A 209 19.66 3.31 -1.14
CA SER A 209 19.80 3.13 -2.59
C SER A 209 19.94 4.47 -3.33
N GLN A 210 19.31 5.54 -2.82
CA GLN A 210 19.36 6.89 -3.39
C GLN A 210 20.47 7.78 -2.80
N GLY A 211 21.16 7.32 -1.75
CA GLY A 211 22.16 8.11 -1.03
C GLY A 211 21.59 9.28 -0.22
N ARG A 212 20.28 9.26 0.05
CA ARG A 212 19.52 10.28 0.79
C ARG A 212 19.22 9.80 2.21
N VAL A 213 20.25 9.38 2.95
CA VAL A 213 20.10 8.83 4.30
C VAL A 213 20.38 9.92 5.35
N TYR A 214 19.34 10.30 6.10
CA TYR A 214 19.44 11.35 7.11
C TYR A 214 19.49 10.75 8.51
N PRO A 215 20.55 11.02 9.32
CA PRO A 215 20.70 10.43 10.64
C PRO A 215 19.47 10.60 11.54
N ALA A 216 18.87 11.80 11.55
CA ALA A 216 17.68 12.09 12.37
C ALA A 216 16.45 11.26 11.97
N VAL A 217 16.27 10.98 10.67
CA VAL A 217 15.17 10.14 10.17
C VAL A 217 15.41 8.68 10.53
N ILE A 218 16.65 8.21 10.37
CA ILE A 218 17.05 6.84 10.73
C ILE A 218 16.89 6.61 12.24
N GLU A 219 17.32 7.56 13.07
CA GLU A 219 17.17 7.50 14.52
C GLU A 219 15.70 7.47 14.94
N LEU A 220 14.87 8.33 14.33
CA LEU A 220 13.42 8.33 14.56
C LEU A 220 12.81 6.96 14.22
N TYR A 221 13.19 6.36 13.10
CA TYR A 221 12.67 5.05 12.68
C TYR A 221 13.16 3.90 13.54
N ALA A 222 14.44 3.89 13.92
CA ALA A 222 14.98 2.90 14.85
C ALA A 222 14.21 2.92 16.17
N LYS A 223 14.00 4.12 16.74
CA LYS A 223 13.29 4.29 18.01
C LYS A 223 11.80 3.97 17.90
N ARG A 224 11.11 4.44 16.86
CA ARG A 224 9.66 4.28 16.70
C ARG A 224 9.25 2.85 16.34
N TYR A 225 10.08 2.14 15.57
CA TYR A 225 9.72 0.83 14.99
C TYR A 225 10.61 -0.32 15.44
N ASN A 226 11.55 -0.08 16.35
CA ASN A 226 12.47 -1.09 16.89
C ASN A 226 13.22 -1.87 15.78
N ILE A 227 13.67 -1.15 14.75
CA ILE A 227 14.34 -1.73 13.58
C ILE A 227 15.77 -2.10 13.94
N ASN A 228 16.20 -3.31 13.56
CA ASN A 228 17.60 -3.68 13.64
C ASN A 228 18.40 -3.03 12.50
N LEU A 229 19.14 -1.97 12.84
CA LEU A 229 19.92 -1.22 11.86
C LEU A 229 21.25 -1.88 11.47
N GLN A 230 21.69 -2.92 12.16
CA GLN A 230 22.98 -3.57 11.92
C GLN A 230 23.11 -4.12 10.49
N SER A 231 22.01 -4.55 9.90
CA SER A 231 21.97 -5.06 8.51
C SER A 231 22.27 -3.98 7.46
N PHE A 232 22.04 -2.70 7.76
CA PHE A 232 22.23 -1.60 6.81
C PHE A 232 23.64 -0.99 6.86
N ILE A 233 24.38 -1.18 7.96
CA ILE A 233 25.72 -0.60 8.16
C ILE A 233 26.72 -1.08 7.09
N PRO A 234 26.86 -2.39 6.80
CA PRO A 234 27.82 -2.85 5.80
C PRO A 234 27.52 -2.27 4.41
N TYR A 235 26.24 -2.18 4.05
CA TYR A 235 25.82 -1.61 2.77
C TYR A 235 26.14 -0.11 2.67
N TYR A 236 25.92 0.65 3.75
CA TYR A 236 26.33 2.05 3.80
C TYR A 236 27.83 2.23 3.62
N ASN A 237 28.62 1.46 4.37
CA ASN A 237 30.07 1.54 4.34
C ASN A 237 30.64 1.17 2.96
N GLN A 238 30.06 0.16 2.31
CA GLN A 238 30.45 -0.24 0.96
C GLN A 238 30.12 0.84 -0.07
N LYS A 239 28.95 1.49 0.05
CA LYS A 239 28.45 2.44 -0.95
C LYS A 239 29.02 3.85 -0.78
N PHE A 240 29.33 4.26 0.45
CA PHE A 240 29.83 5.60 0.77
C PHE A 240 31.17 5.57 1.53
N PRO A 241 32.21 4.89 1.01
CA PRO A 241 33.48 4.72 1.72
C PRO A 241 34.17 6.06 2.03
N ASP A 242 34.01 7.07 1.15
CA ASP A 242 34.59 8.39 1.37
C ASP A 242 33.91 9.16 2.52
N LYS A 243 32.59 8.99 2.68
CA LYS A 243 31.86 9.59 3.81
C LYS A 243 32.30 8.96 5.13
N VAL A 244 32.52 7.64 5.16
CA VAL A 244 33.04 6.93 6.33
C VAL A 244 34.44 7.43 6.70
N LYS A 245 35.36 7.48 5.74
CA LYS A 245 36.72 8.01 5.98
C LYS A 245 36.71 9.45 6.45
N LYS A 246 35.83 10.29 5.89
CA LYS A 246 35.68 11.69 6.32
C LYS A 246 35.10 11.78 7.74
N HIS A 247 34.12 10.95 8.06
CA HIS A 247 33.56 10.85 9.41
C HIS A 247 34.65 10.51 10.44
N GLU A 248 35.44 9.47 10.21
CA GLU A 248 36.54 9.05 11.12
C GLU A 248 37.54 10.19 11.35
N LYS A 249 37.99 10.85 10.27
CA LYS A 249 38.89 12.00 10.37
C LYS A 249 38.31 13.17 11.15
N LEU A 250 37.02 13.46 10.99
CA LEU A 250 36.35 14.54 11.73
C LEU A 250 36.20 14.17 13.21
N MET A 251 35.90 12.91 13.54
CA MET A 251 35.85 12.42 14.92
C MET A 251 37.21 12.49 15.61
N GLU A 252 38.31 12.11 14.94
CA GLU A 252 39.67 12.24 15.48
C GLU A 252 40.03 13.71 15.77
N LYS A 253 39.74 14.61 14.82
CA LYS A 253 39.96 16.06 15.01
C LYS A 253 39.11 16.60 16.15
N ALA A 254 37.84 16.21 16.23
CA ALA A 254 36.94 16.64 17.29
C ALA A 254 37.49 16.27 18.68
N HIS A 255 37.91 15.02 18.88
CA HIS A 255 38.50 14.58 20.16
C HIS A 255 39.79 15.35 20.48
N LYS A 256 40.62 15.65 19.48
CA LYS A 256 41.85 16.44 19.68
C LYS A 256 41.53 17.88 20.15
N GLU A 257 40.55 18.54 19.54
CA GLU A 257 40.10 19.88 19.94
C GLU A 257 39.51 19.88 21.35
N LEU A 258 38.65 18.90 21.67
CA LEU A 258 38.09 18.72 23.02
C LEU A 258 39.19 18.53 24.07
N ASN A 259 40.18 17.66 23.80
CA ASN A 259 41.30 17.40 24.71
C ASN A 259 42.25 18.61 24.85
N SER A 260 42.25 19.51 23.86
CA SER A 260 43.04 20.75 23.89
C SER A 260 42.28 21.92 24.54
N GLY A 261 41.06 21.71 25.03
CA GLY A 261 40.21 22.72 25.67
C GLY A 261 39.38 23.57 24.71
N ASN A 262 39.46 23.32 23.40
CA ASN A 262 38.66 24.03 22.39
C ASN A 262 37.30 23.35 22.18
N VAL A 263 36.41 23.54 23.17
CA VAL A 263 35.14 22.81 23.26
C VAL A 263 34.20 23.11 22.09
N GLU A 264 34.10 24.37 21.67
CA GLU A 264 33.17 24.81 20.63
C GLU A 264 33.50 24.18 19.27
N GLU A 265 34.78 24.21 18.88
CA GLU A 265 35.24 23.60 17.63
C GLU A 265 35.12 22.06 17.68
N GLY A 266 35.43 21.45 18.83
CA GLY A 266 35.22 20.02 19.05
C GLY A 266 33.76 19.60 18.81
N ILE A 267 32.81 20.31 19.41
CA ILE A 267 31.37 20.05 19.21
C ILE A 267 30.95 20.26 17.76
N ARG A 268 31.45 21.32 17.10
CA ARG A 268 31.17 21.61 15.68
C ARG A 268 31.61 20.44 14.78
N LEU A 269 32.83 19.95 14.98
CA LEU A 269 33.40 18.82 14.22
C LEU A 269 32.65 17.51 14.50
N MET A 270 32.24 17.24 15.75
CA MET A 270 31.40 16.07 16.07
C MET A 270 30.06 16.12 15.33
N ASN A 271 29.42 17.29 15.29
CA ASN A 271 28.13 17.45 14.60
C ASN A 271 28.28 17.26 13.08
N GLU A 272 29.35 17.80 12.49
CA GLU A 272 29.66 17.55 11.07
C GLU A 272 29.90 16.05 10.84
N ALA A 273 30.67 15.38 11.71
CA ALA A 273 30.93 13.95 11.61
C ALA A 273 29.63 13.12 11.68
N LYS A 274 28.73 13.43 12.63
CA LYS A 274 27.44 12.74 12.79
C LYS A 274 26.57 12.84 11.53
N SER A 275 26.63 13.97 10.81
CA SER A 275 25.88 14.13 9.55
C SER A 275 26.33 13.17 8.44
N LEU A 276 27.57 12.67 8.52
CA LEU A 276 28.17 11.76 7.54
C LEU A 276 28.04 10.28 7.89
N ALA A 277 27.57 9.94 9.09
CA ALA A 277 27.45 8.56 9.54
C ALA A 277 26.05 8.33 10.14
N PRO A 278 25.04 8.03 9.30
CA PRO A 278 23.64 7.98 9.72
C PRO A 278 23.31 6.87 10.71
N PHE A 279 24.22 5.92 10.93
CA PHE A 279 24.06 4.81 11.88
C PHE A 279 24.94 4.97 13.14
N HIS A 280 25.71 6.06 13.26
CA HIS A 280 26.70 6.20 14.34
C HIS A 280 26.08 6.30 15.74
N PHE A 281 24.81 6.71 15.84
CA PHE A 281 24.09 6.78 17.13
C PHE A 281 23.87 5.41 17.79
N ILE A 282 24.06 4.30 17.07
CA ILE A 282 23.93 2.94 17.63
C ILE A 282 25.06 2.64 18.63
N TYR A 283 26.20 3.33 18.50
CA TYR A 283 27.40 3.09 19.32
C TYR A 283 27.53 4.05 20.51
N ASN A 284 26.60 4.98 20.68
CA ASN A 284 26.54 5.95 21.79
C ASN A 284 25.40 5.61 22.74
#